data_AF-A0A2G2XNE6-F1
#
_entry.id   AF-A0A2G2XNE6-F1
#
_cell.length_a   1.000
_cell.length_b   1.000
_cell.length_c   1.000
_cell.angle_alpha   90.00
_cell.angle_beta   90.00
_cell.angle_gamma   90.00
#
_symmetry.space_group_name_H-M   'P 1'
#
loop_
_entity.id
_entity.type
_entity.pdbx_description
1 polymer ?
#
loop_
_entity_poly.entity_id
_entity_poly.type
_entity_poly.pdbx_seq_one_letter_code
_entity_poly.pdbx_strand_id
1 'polypeptide(L)'
;MIPLFLVATNFYGKHLDIDWHREDAYIDKSLSEPLEYVILKDTPQQGPQCNDCGIFVCAFVEYVSHGMFGISSTLFGVVNHRLRYGVLLWDYTTQKQNDGAVSESEATGNLTSKHGGFKRSREQFGRSRIR
;
A
#
# COMPACT_ATOMS: atom_id res chain seq x y z
N MET A 1 22.43 6.04 -4.49
CA MET A 1 21.81 6.85 -3.41
C MET A 1 20.76 6.09 -2.61
N ILE A 2 19.89 5.29 -3.25
CA ILE A 2 18.83 4.54 -2.55
C ILE A 2 19.35 3.61 -1.43
N PRO A 3 20.35 2.73 -1.63
CA PRO A 3 20.80 1.82 -0.58
C PRO A 3 21.32 2.55 0.66
N LEU A 4 22.10 3.61 0.46
CA LEU A 4 22.65 4.42 1.53
C LEU A 4 21.55 5.12 2.35
N PHE A 5 20.47 5.56 1.69
CA PHE A 5 19.30 6.13 2.35
C PHE A 5 18.56 5.09 3.20
N LEU A 6 18.38 3.86 2.69
CA LEU A 6 17.74 2.77 3.44
C LEU A 6 18.54 2.40 4.69
N VAL A 7 19.88 2.35 4.58
CA VAL A 7 20.76 2.15 5.74
C VAL A 7 20.65 3.31 6.73
N ALA A 8 20.76 4.56 6.27
CA ALA A 8 20.73 5.74 7.13
C ALA A 8 19.41 5.90 7.90
N THR A 9 18.30 5.43 7.33
CA THR A 9 16.96 5.47 7.96
C THR A 9 16.68 4.26 8.87
N ASN A 10 17.66 3.37 9.02
CA ASN A 10 17.53 2.08 9.71
C ASN A 10 16.35 1.26 9.17
N PHE A 11 16.14 1.29 7.86
CA PHE A 11 15.01 0.61 7.20
C PHE A 11 15.04 -0.90 7.49
N TYR A 12 16.17 -1.55 7.24
CA TYR A 12 16.33 -3.00 7.43
C TYR A 12 16.16 -3.42 8.90
N GLY A 13 16.53 -2.57 9.87
CA GLY A 13 16.32 -2.86 11.29
C GLY A 13 14.86 -2.75 11.74
N LYS A 14 14.00 -2.08 10.96
CA LYS A 14 12.55 -1.94 11.24
C LYS A 14 11.71 -3.04 10.59
N HIS A 15 12.27 -3.71 9.59
CA HIS A 15 11.59 -4.73 8.78
C HIS A 15 12.21 -6.10 9.04
N LEU A 16 11.74 -6.75 10.11
CA LEU A 16 12.18 -8.10 10.50
C LEU A 16 11.73 -9.18 9.50
N ASP A 17 10.83 -8.83 8.58
CA ASP A 17 10.37 -9.65 7.47
C ASP A 17 11.40 -9.77 6.32
N ILE A 18 12.46 -8.95 6.34
CA ILE A 18 13.57 -9.03 5.38
C ILE A 18 14.70 -9.85 5.98
N ASP A 19 14.87 -11.10 5.52
CA ASP A 19 15.97 -11.95 5.95
C ASP A 19 17.20 -11.79 5.04
N TRP A 20 18.12 -10.94 5.48
CA TRP A 20 19.36 -10.64 4.76
C TRP A 20 20.35 -11.81 4.72
N HIS A 21 20.19 -12.80 5.59
CA HIS A 21 21.14 -13.90 5.75
C HIS A 21 20.67 -15.20 5.11
N ARG A 22 19.40 -15.28 4.68
CA ARG A 22 18.82 -16.48 4.07
C ARG A 22 18.47 -16.34 2.61
N GLU A 23 18.19 -15.14 2.13
CA GLU A 23 17.80 -14.94 0.74
C GLU A 23 19.05 -14.89 -0.14
N ASP A 24 19.13 -15.78 -1.13
CA ASP A 24 20.26 -15.84 -2.08
C ASP A 24 20.54 -14.49 -2.76
N ALA A 25 19.50 -13.66 -2.92
CA ALA A 25 19.62 -12.33 -3.49
C ALA A 25 20.44 -11.35 -2.62
N TYR A 26 20.60 -11.61 -1.32
CA TYR A 26 21.25 -10.74 -0.32
C TYR A 26 22.48 -11.36 0.34
N ILE A 27 22.64 -12.69 0.26
CA ILE A 27 23.82 -13.38 0.80
C ILE A 27 25.10 -12.72 0.26
N ASP A 28 26.05 -12.49 1.18
CA ASP A 28 27.34 -11.84 0.96
C ASP A 28 27.29 -10.36 0.51
N LYS A 29 26.11 -9.75 0.37
CA LYS A 29 25.96 -8.33 0.03
C LYS A 29 25.93 -7.44 1.26
N SER A 30 26.59 -6.30 1.17
CA SER A 30 26.51 -5.28 2.22
C SER A 30 25.19 -4.51 2.15
N LEU A 31 24.68 -4.01 3.29
CA LEU A 31 23.43 -3.23 3.31
C LEU A 31 23.48 -1.94 2.47
N SER A 32 24.68 -1.41 2.22
CA SER A 32 24.91 -0.21 1.41
C SER A 32 25.19 -0.52 -0.07
N GLU A 33 25.24 -1.81 -0.43
CA GLU A 33 25.45 -2.24 -1.80
C GLU A 33 24.25 -1.83 -2.68
N PRO A 34 24.49 -1.38 -3.92
CA PRO A 34 23.41 -1.17 -4.88
C PRO A 34 22.55 -2.41 -5.07
N LEU A 35 21.25 -2.25 -4.85
CA LEU A 35 20.28 -3.27 -5.23
C LEU A 35 20.29 -3.42 -6.76
N GLU A 36 20.23 -4.67 -7.22
CA GLU A 36 19.96 -4.94 -8.62
C GLU A 36 18.55 -4.47 -8.95
N TYR A 37 18.40 -3.76 -10.06
CA TYR A 37 17.12 -3.25 -10.50
C TYR A 37 16.99 -3.43 -12.01
N VAL A 38 15.75 -3.66 -12.44
CA VAL A 38 15.41 -3.76 -13.85
C VAL A 38 14.59 -2.53 -14.23
N ILE A 39 15.00 -1.84 -15.31
CA ILE A 39 14.19 -0.80 -15.92
C ILE A 39 13.28 -1.47 -16.95
N LEU A 40 11.98 -1.51 -16.67
CA LEU A 40 10.98 -1.97 -17.62
C LEU A 40 10.73 -0.88 -18.66
N LYS A 41 11.17 -1.12 -19.90
CA LYS A 41 10.91 -0.25 -21.06
C LYS A 41 9.51 -0.50 -21.61
N ASP A 42 8.97 0.50 -22.31
CA ASP A 42 7.67 0.43 -23.01
C ASP A 42 6.47 0.09 -22.12
N THR A 43 6.67 0.25 -20.81
CA THR A 43 5.66 0.10 -19.79
C THR A 43 4.58 1.18 -19.96
N PRO A 44 3.29 0.86 -19.77
CA PRO A 44 2.22 1.86 -19.88
C PRO A 44 2.45 3.02 -18.91
N GLN A 45 2.38 4.25 -19.40
CA GLN A 45 2.54 5.44 -18.57
C GLN A 45 1.32 6.34 -18.69
N GLN A 46 1.06 7.09 -17.62
CA GLN A 46 0.03 8.12 -17.65
C GLN A 46 0.36 9.19 -18.70
N GLY A 47 -0.66 9.69 -19.39
CA GLY A 47 -0.50 10.81 -20.30
C GLY A 47 -0.16 12.12 -19.56
N PRO A 48 0.42 13.13 -20.24
CA PRO A 48 0.84 14.38 -19.61
C PRO A 48 -0.26 15.19 -18.90
N GLN A 49 -1.53 14.92 -19.23
CA GLN A 49 -2.70 15.60 -18.67
C GLN A 49 -3.57 14.67 -17.80
N CYS A 50 -3.08 13.47 -17.48
CA CYS A 50 -3.77 12.52 -16.62
C CYS A 50 -3.32 12.68 -15.16
N ASN A 51 -4.27 12.56 -14.23
CA ASN A 51 -4.02 12.56 -12.79
C ASN A 51 -4.09 11.13 -12.20
N ASP A 52 -3.62 10.15 -12.97
CA ASP A 52 -3.76 8.72 -12.64
C ASP A 52 -2.48 8.10 -12.08
N CYS A 53 -1.48 8.90 -11.70
CA CYS A 53 -0.18 8.42 -11.24
C CYS A 53 -0.30 7.32 -10.18
N GLY A 54 -1.18 7.50 -9.19
CA GLY A 54 -1.44 6.51 -8.14
C GLY A 54 -2.03 5.21 -8.69
N ILE A 55 -2.93 5.28 -9.67
CA ILE A 55 -3.52 4.10 -10.32
C ILE A 55 -2.46 3.31 -11.07
N PHE A 56 -1.58 3.99 -11.80
CA PHE A 56 -0.45 3.35 -12.48
C PHE A 56 0.49 2.68 -11.47
N VAL A 57 0.90 3.37 -10.41
CA VAL A 57 1.76 2.79 -9.37
C VAL A 57 1.11 1.57 -8.72
N CYS A 58 -0.16 1.66 -8.28
CA CYS A 58 -0.88 0.55 -7.67
C CYS A 58 -0.95 -0.66 -8.60
N ALA A 59 -1.28 -0.44 -9.87
CA ALA A 59 -1.35 -1.52 -10.85
C ALA A 59 0.01 -2.16 -11.11
N PHE A 60 1.09 -1.38 -11.21
CA PHE A 60 2.43 -1.95 -11.35
C PHE A 60 2.84 -2.78 -10.14
N VAL A 61 2.57 -2.31 -8.93
CA VAL A 61 2.83 -3.08 -7.72
C VAL A 61 2.06 -4.40 -7.75
N GLU A 62 0.76 -4.38 -8.08
CA GLU A 62 -0.06 -5.59 -8.20
C GLU A 62 0.53 -6.57 -9.23
N TYR A 63 0.89 -6.09 -10.42
CA TYR A 63 1.45 -6.93 -11.47
C TYR A 63 2.80 -7.55 -11.11
N VAL A 64 3.71 -6.75 -10.53
CA VAL A 64 5.03 -7.23 -10.08
C VAL A 64 4.87 -8.24 -8.94
N SER A 65 3.93 -8.03 -8.01
CA SER A 65 3.62 -9.00 -6.96
C SER A 65 3.12 -10.34 -7.52
N HIS A 66 2.55 -10.35 -8.72
CA HIS A 66 2.16 -11.56 -9.45
C HIS A 66 3.23 -12.07 -10.43
N GLY A 67 4.44 -11.51 -10.42
CA GLY A 67 5.53 -11.90 -11.31
C GLY A 67 5.33 -11.50 -12.77
N MET A 68 4.45 -10.53 -13.05
CA MET A 68 4.15 -10.07 -14.40
C MET A 68 4.92 -8.79 -14.73
N PHE A 69 5.88 -8.90 -15.65
CA PHE A 69 6.78 -7.80 -16.03
C PHE A 69 6.56 -7.25 -17.44
N GLY A 70 5.80 -7.96 -18.29
CA GLY A 70 5.51 -7.59 -19.68
C GLY A 70 4.10 -7.03 -19.86
N ILE A 71 3.81 -5.88 -19.25
CA ILE A 71 2.46 -5.31 -19.26
C ILE A 71 2.28 -4.48 -20.55
N SER A 72 1.42 -4.94 -21.45
CA SER A 72 1.07 -4.16 -22.65
C SER A 72 0.16 -2.98 -22.30
N SER A 73 0.35 -1.84 -22.99
CA SER A 73 -0.55 -0.68 -22.91
C SER A 73 -1.97 -1.00 -23.36
N THR A 74 -2.13 -1.97 -24.25
CA THR A 74 -3.45 -2.45 -24.69
C THR A 74 -4.20 -3.22 -23.60
N LEU A 75 -3.49 -3.84 -22.66
CA LEU A 75 -4.09 -4.52 -21.50
C LEU A 75 -4.31 -3.56 -20.31
N PHE A 76 -3.70 -2.37 -20.33
CA PHE A 76 -3.76 -1.43 -19.23
C PHE A 76 -5.02 -0.55 -19.28
N GLY A 77 -6.14 -1.11 -18.81
CA GLY A 77 -7.41 -0.38 -18.69
C GLY A 77 -7.45 0.52 -17.47
N VAL A 78 -6.94 1.76 -17.58
CA VAL A 78 -6.88 2.72 -16.45
C VAL A 78 -8.25 2.94 -15.77
N VAL A 79 -9.34 2.97 -16.54
CA VAL A 79 -10.71 3.12 -16.01
C VAL A 79 -11.11 1.92 -15.16
N ASN A 80 -10.78 0.71 -15.62
CA ASN A 80 -11.10 -0.53 -14.88
C ASN A 80 -10.33 -0.59 -13.56
N HIS A 81 -9.05 -0.22 -13.59
CA HIS A 81 -8.22 -0.14 -12.39
C HIS A 81 -8.74 0.91 -11.41
N ARG A 82 -9.13 2.09 -11.90
CA ARG A 82 -9.73 3.14 -11.06
C ARG A 82 -11.01 2.67 -10.38
N LEU A 83 -11.90 2.00 -11.11
CA LEU A 83 -13.14 1.46 -10.54
C LEU A 83 -12.85 0.38 -9.51
N ARG A 84 -11.97 -0.59 -9.82
CA ARG A 84 -11.61 -1.68 -8.92
C ARG A 84 -10.98 -1.17 -7.63
N TYR A 85 -9.95 -0.34 -7.75
CA TYR A 85 -9.26 0.21 -6.57
C TYR A 85 -10.16 1.17 -5.79
N GLY A 86 -11.02 1.93 -6.46
CA GLY A 86 -12.02 2.76 -5.79
C GLY A 86 -12.97 1.94 -4.92
N VAL A 87 -13.50 0.82 -5.44
CA VAL A 87 -14.37 -0.09 -4.67
C VAL A 87 -13.63 -0.72 -3.51
N LEU A 88 -12.41 -1.23 -3.73
CA LEU A 88 -11.60 -1.84 -2.67
C LEU A 88 -11.26 -0.84 -1.55
N LEU A 89 -10.90 0.39 -1.91
CA LEU A 89 -10.59 1.44 -0.93
C LEU A 89 -11.84 1.84 -0.13
N TRP A 90 -12.99 1.96 -0.80
CA TRP A 90 -14.26 2.23 -0.13
C TRP A 90 -14.64 1.13 0.87
N ASP A 91 -14.54 -0.13 0.46
CA ASP A 91 -14.86 -1.27 1.34
C ASP A 91 -13.92 -1.32 2.54
N TYR A 92 -12.60 -1.20 2.31
CA TYR A 92 -11.61 -1.15 3.39
C TYR A 92 -11.85 -0.01 4.37
N THR A 93 -12.07 1.21 3.87
CA THR A 93 -12.32 2.39 4.74
C THR A 93 -13.62 2.25 5.52
N THR A 94 -14.65 1.63 4.93
CA THR A 94 -15.92 1.34 5.60
C THR A 94 -15.74 0.33 6.73
N GLN A 95 -15.04 -0.78 6.47
CA GLN A 95 -14.73 -1.79 7.49
C GLN A 95 -13.90 -1.20 8.63
N LYS A 96 -12.84 -0.46 8.29
CA LYS A 96 -11.98 0.22 9.26
C LYS A 96 -12.75 1.17 10.18
N GLN A 97 -13.69 1.96 9.63
CA GLN A 97 -14.55 2.84 10.42
C GLN A 97 -15.50 2.07 11.33
N ASN A 98 -16.11 0.98 10.83
CA ASN A 98 -17.01 0.14 11.62
C ASN A 98 -16.31 -0.56 12.78
N ASP A 99 -15.05 -0.98 12.56
CA ASP A 99 -14.24 -1.66 13.56
C ASP A 99 -13.57 -0.70 14.55
N GLY A 100 -13.60 0.61 14.27
CA GLY A 100 -12.93 1.63 15.07
C GLY A 100 -11.40 1.49 15.06
N ALA A 101 -10.84 0.84 14.05
CA ALA A 101 -9.41 0.57 13.95
C ALA A 101 -8.65 1.85 13.54
N VAL A 102 -7.58 2.17 14.27
CA VAL A 102 -6.66 3.27 13.96
C VAL A 102 -5.37 2.69 13.41
N SER A 103 -4.91 3.19 12.27
CA SER A 103 -3.63 2.76 11.68
C SER A 103 -2.48 3.52 12.31
N GLU A 104 -1.30 2.89 12.44
CA GLU A 104 -0.07 3.58 12.86
C GLU A 104 0.31 4.74 11.92
N SER A 105 -0.07 4.64 10.64
CA SER A 105 0.11 5.73 9.65
C SER A 105 -0.81 6.93 9.87
N GLU A 106 -1.89 6.74 10.64
CA GLU A 106 -2.74 7.83 11.15
C GLU A 106 -2.21 8.37 12.48
N ALA A 107 -0.89 8.25 12.71
CA ALA A 107 -0.20 8.99 13.75
C ALA A 107 -0.66 10.44 13.69
N THR A 108 -1.55 10.78 14.61
CA THR A 108 -1.98 12.14 14.87
C THR A 108 -0.76 12.79 15.50
N GLY A 109 0.20 13.20 14.67
CA GLY A 109 1.21 14.16 15.08
C GLY A 109 0.41 15.32 15.65
N ASN A 110 0.43 15.46 16.97
CA ASN A 110 -0.43 16.32 17.78
C ASN A 110 -0.76 17.65 17.09
N LEU A 111 -1.83 17.70 16.31
CA LEU A 111 -2.73 18.82 16.31
C LEU A 111 -3.61 18.57 17.52
N THR A 112 -3.38 19.34 18.57
CA THR A 112 -4.15 19.33 19.81
C THR A 112 -5.60 19.72 19.51
N SER A 113 -6.36 18.79 18.96
CA SER A 113 -7.81 18.87 18.85
C SER A 113 -8.38 18.66 20.25
N LYS A 114 -8.39 19.74 21.04
CA LYS A 114 -9.43 19.89 22.05
C LYS A 114 -10.74 19.88 21.27
N HIS A 115 -11.54 18.82 21.43
CA HIS A 115 -12.98 18.83 21.68
C HIS A 115 -13.55 17.42 21.46
N GLY A 116 -14.02 16.84 22.57
CA GLY A 116 -15.14 15.88 22.65
C GLY A 116 -15.09 14.64 21.75
N GLY A 117 -14.65 13.51 22.31
CA GLY A 117 -14.85 12.20 21.67
C GLY A 117 -16.34 11.90 21.48
N PHE A 118 -16.76 11.69 20.22
CA PHE A 118 -18.08 11.18 19.89
C PHE A 118 -18.07 9.65 20.02
N LYS A 119 -18.50 9.14 21.20
CA LYS A 119 -18.77 7.71 21.37
C LYS A 119 -20.16 7.41 20.81
N ARG A 120 -20.23 6.74 19.65
CA ARG A 120 -21.48 6.16 19.15
C ARG A 120 -21.75 4.86 19.90
N SER A 121 -22.76 4.85 20.77
CA SER A 121 -23.22 3.64 21.46
C SER A 121 -23.88 2.69 20.46
N ARG A 122 -23.43 1.43 20.45
CA ARG A 122 -23.99 0.34 19.66
C ARG A 122 -25.31 -0.09 20.28
N GLU A 123 -26.45 0.37 19.77
CA GLU A 123 -27.75 -0.23 20.09
C GLU A 123 -27.86 -1.59 19.41
N GLN A 124 -27.83 -2.66 20.22
CA GLN A 124 -28.20 -4.00 19.77
C GLN A 124 -29.72 -4.03 19.55
N PHE A 125 -30.17 -3.96 18.31
CA PHE A 125 -31.54 -4.34 17.98
C PHE A 125 -31.69 -5.85 18.11
N GLY A 126 -32.35 -6.27 19.18
CA GLY A 126 -32.69 -7.66 19.45
C GLY A 126 -33.58 -8.25 18.36
N ARG A 127 -33.14 -9.36 17.78
CA ARG A 127 -34.00 -10.21 16.96
C ARG A 127 -34.68 -11.21 17.90
N SER A 128 -35.81 -10.81 18.48
CA SER A 128 -36.74 -11.72 19.14
C SER A 128 -37.29 -12.70 18.09
N ARG A 129 -36.88 -13.96 18.16
CA ARG A 129 -37.58 -15.08 17.50
C ARG A 129 -38.47 -15.70 18.57
N ILE A 130 -39.77 -15.42 18.50
CA ILE A 130 -40.79 -16.15 19.24
C ILE A 130 -41.04 -17.47 18.50
N ARG A 131 -41.06 -18.54 19.31
CA ARG A 131 -41.42 -19.95 19.06
C ARG A 131 -41.87 -20.36 17.66
#